data_AF-A0A2E4EC14-F1
#
_entry.id   AF-A0A2E4EC14-F1
#
_cell.length_a   1.000
_cell.length_b   1.000
_cell.length_c   1.000
_cell.angle_alpha   90.00
_cell.angle_beta   90.00
_cell.angle_gamma   90.00
#
_symmetry.space_group_name_H-M   'P 1'
#
loop_
_entity.id
_entity.type
_entity.pdbx_description
1 polymer ?
#
loop_
_entity_poly.entity_id
_entity_poly.type
_entity_poly.pdbx_seq_one_letter_code
_entity_poly.pdbx_strand_id
1 'polypeptide(L)'
;MSISLRTLGERIEKLINIENNDIEPNYLPYQREVPGTSKLCLDLLYANQDALMVSGELKKLKASQPVFKELLAFVKEDVEKNNRWSFWHYSALITITCFHYFECFKQKKHETINLSDPEVWTDPDKAAPLDVATLTIKFLTAQMYPSALVNLQKAIDGPDVDIKTTANYLKRRINLLNK
;
A
#
# COMPACT_ATOMS: atom_id res chain seq x y z
N MET A 1 23.96 -6.80 6.12
CA MET A 1 23.58 -5.91 7.24
C MET A 1 22.47 -5.00 6.73
N SER A 2 21.38 -4.86 7.48
CA SER A 2 20.26 -3.99 7.11
C SER A 2 20.56 -2.53 7.45
N ILE A 3 20.16 -1.58 6.60
CA ILE A 3 20.43 -0.16 6.84
C ILE A 3 19.64 0.41 8.02
N SER A 4 20.15 1.50 8.60
CA SER A 4 19.41 2.24 9.62
C SER A 4 18.22 3.02 9.01
N LEU A 5 17.17 3.26 9.82
CA LEU A 5 16.04 4.11 9.42
C LEU A 5 16.46 5.54 9.05
N ARG A 6 17.54 6.03 9.66
CA ARG A 6 18.10 7.35 9.32
C ARG A 6 18.67 7.33 7.91
N THR A 7 19.48 6.33 7.58
CA THR A 7 20.08 6.17 6.25
C THR A 7 19.02 5.97 5.17
N LEU A 8 17.97 5.18 5.46
CA LEU A 8 16.85 5.03 4.54
C LEU A 8 16.10 6.36 4.33
N GLY A 9 15.88 7.11 5.41
CA GLY A 9 15.27 8.44 5.34
C GLY A 9 16.06 9.41 4.47
N GLU A 10 17.37 9.49 4.68
CA GLU A 10 18.27 10.33 3.87
C GLU A 10 18.27 9.92 2.38
N ARG A 11 18.11 8.63 2.06
CA ARG A 11 17.96 8.17 0.66
C ARG A 11 16.63 8.62 0.06
N ILE A 12 15.55 8.48 0.81
CA ILE A 12 14.20 8.85 0.36
C ILE A 12 14.08 10.37 0.17
N GLU A 13 14.57 11.16 1.13
CA GLU A 13 14.55 12.64 1.09
C GLU A 13 15.40 13.21 -0.06
N LYS A 14 16.39 12.46 -0.57
CA LYS A 14 17.14 12.83 -1.78
C LYS A 14 16.35 12.63 -3.07
N LEU A 15 15.36 11.74 -3.07
CA LEU A 15 14.62 11.33 -4.26
C LEU A 15 13.20 11.86 -4.30
N ILE A 16 12.64 12.21 -3.15
CA ILE A 16 11.26 12.60 -2.97
C ILE A 16 11.23 13.92 -2.22
N ASN A 17 10.59 14.93 -2.80
CA ASN A 17 10.30 16.16 -2.09
C ASN A 17 9.20 15.89 -1.06
N ILE A 18 9.48 16.24 0.20
CA ILE A 18 8.60 16.01 1.33
C ILE A 18 8.29 17.37 1.95
N GLU A 19 7.02 17.74 1.95
CA GLU A 19 6.53 19.01 2.50
C GLU A 19 5.54 18.72 3.61
N ASN A 20 5.69 19.39 4.77
CA ASN A 20 4.83 19.18 5.94
C ASN A 20 4.66 17.69 6.33
N ASN A 21 5.78 16.95 6.31
CA ASN A 21 5.84 15.50 6.56
C ASN A 21 5.09 14.62 5.54
N ASP A 22 4.59 15.17 4.45
CA ASP A 22 3.79 14.45 3.45
C ASP A 22 4.25 14.75 2.01
N ILE A 23 3.53 14.19 1.04
CA ILE A 23 3.68 14.48 -0.38
C ILE A 23 2.35 14.97 -0.90
N GLU A 24 2.37 16.10 -1.62
CA GLU A 24 1.17 16.63 -2.24
C GLU A 24 0.67 15.67 -3.34
N PRO A 25 -0.62 15.27 -3.32
CA PRO A 25 -1.17 14.43 -4.36
C PRO A 25 -1.44 15.23 -5.63
N ASN A 26 -1.31 14.55 -6.78
CA ASN A 26 -1.99 14.99 -7.98
C ASN A 26 -3.50 14.87 -7.78
N TYR A 27 -4.20 15.98 -7.94
CA TYR A 27 -5.65 16.07 -7.78
C TYR A 27 -6.37 15.29 -8.89
N LEU A 28 -7.26 14.38 -8.50
CA LEU A 28 -8.07 13.59 -9.42
C LEU A 28 -9.47 14.21 -9.60
N PRO A 29 -10.15 13.99 -10.75
CA PRO A 29 -11.51 14.50 -10.97
C PRO A 29 -12.54 14.07 -9.91
N TYR A 30 -12.32 12.94 -9.24
CA TYR A 30 -13.22 12.34 -8.23
C TYR A 30 -12.55 12.29 -6.84
N GLN A 31 -11.85 13.35 -6.46
CA GLN A 31 -11.05 13.37 -5.23
C GLN A 31 -11.90 13.20 -3.95
N ARG A 32 -13.18 13.59 -3.98
CA ARG A 32 -14.07 13.50 -2.81
C ARG A 32 -14.38 12.06 -2.42
N GLU A 33 -14.41 11.18 -3.42
CA GLU A 33 -14.74 9.77 -3.29
C GLU A 33 -13.51 8.93 -2.88
N VAL A 34 -12.30 9.40 -3.21
CA VAL A 34 -11.03 8.69 -2.97
C VAL A 34 -10.88 8.19 -1.52
N PRO A 35 -11.12 9.01 -0.47
CA PRO A 35 -11.01 8.53 0.91
C PRO A 35 -12.00 7.40 1.23
N GLY A 36 -13.23 7.49 0.75
CA GLY A 36 -14.27 6.48 0.97
C GLY A 36 -13.92 5.16 0.28
N THR A 37 -13.53 5.22 -1.00
CA THR A 37 -13.09 4.03 -1.75
C THR A 37 -11.83 3.41 -1.14
N SER A 38 -10.87 4.23 -0.69
CA SER A 38 -9.64 3.74 -0.05
C SER A 38 -9.93 3.05 1.28
N LYS A 39 -10.88 3.57 2.07
CA LYS A 39 -11.34 2.93 3.30
C LYS A 39 -12.00 1.58 3.03
N LEU A 40 -12.89 1.50 2.04
CA LEU A 40 -13.49 0.22 1.63
C LEU A 40 -12.42 -0.81 1.23
N CYS A 41 -11.43 -0.39 0.43
CA CYS A 41 -10.32 -1.27 0.04
C CYS A 41 -9.52 -1.75 1.26
N LEU A 42 -9.22 -0.85 2.21
CA LEU A 42 -8.51 -1.20 3.44
C LEU A 42 -9.28 -2.21 4.28
N ASP A 43 -10.60 -2.05 4.41
CA ASP A 43 -11.46 -2.99 5.13
C ASP A 43 -11.47 -4.36 4.47
N LEU A 44 -11.54 -4.42 3.13
CA LEU A 44 -11.44 -5.68 2.37
C LEU A 44 -10.08 -6.35 2.54
N LEU A 45 -8.97 -5.59 2.47
CA LEU A 45 -7.62 -6.11 2.69
C LEU A 45 -7.47 -6.68 4.10
N TYR A 46 -8.01 -5.98 5.11
CA TYR A 46 -7.94 -6.40 6.51
C TYR A 46 -8.78 -7.64 6.79
N ALA A 47 -10.01 -7.68 6.29
CA ALA A 47 -10.89 -8.84 6.40
C ALA A 47 -10.30 -10.10 5.74
N ASN A 48 -9.54 -9.92 4.65
CA ASN A 48 -8.93 -11.00 3.87
C ASN A 48 -7.41 -11.13 4.13
N GLN A 49 -6.91 -10.65 5.26
CA GLN A 49 -5.46 -10.56 5.53
C GLN A 49 -4.75 -11.91 5.49
N ASP A 50 -5.40 -13.01 5.91
CA ASP A 50 -4.79 -14.34 5.90
C ASP A 50 -4.61 -14.86 4.48
N ALA A 51 -5.60 -14.65 3.61
CA ALA A 51 -5.52 -14.96 2.19
C ALA A 51 -4.40 -14.12 1.52
N LEU A 52 -4.28 -12.85 1.90
CA LEU A 52 -3.21 -11.97 1.43
C LEU A 52 -1.82 -12.48 1.80
N MET A 53 -1.61 -12.96 3.03
CA MET A 53 -0.32 -13.48 3.50
C MET A 53 0.13 -14.76 2.80
N VAL A 54 -0.79 -15.54 2.25
CA VAL A 54 -0.48 -16.76 1.50
C VAL A 54 -0.52 -16.56 -0.02
N SER A 55 -0.66 -15.31 -0.48
CA SER A 55 -0.75 -14.98 -1.91
C SER A 55 0.62 -15.01 -2.60
N GLY A 56 0.67 -15.59 -3.81
CA GLY A 56 1.84 -15.56 -4.68
C GLY A 56 3.10 -16.11 -4.03
N GLU A 57 4.21 -15.37 -4.14
CA GLU A 57 5.51 -15.75 -3.56
C GLU A 57 5.60 -15.45 -2.05
N LEU A 58 4.69 -14.65 -1.48
CA LEU A 58 4.70 -14.32 -0.05
C LEU A 58 4.50 -15.55 0.85
N LYS A 59 3.83 -16.59 0.35
CA LYS A 59 3.69 -17.88 1.05
C LYS A 59 5.04 -18.53 1.40
N LYS A 60 6.10 -18.22 0.64
CA LYS A 60 7.46 -18.71 0.88
C LYS A 60 8.24 -17.82 1.85
N LEU A 61 7.81 -16.58 2.08
CA LEU A 61 8.47 -15.58 2.93
C LEU A 61 7.81 -15.50 4.32
N LYS A 62 7.78 -16.62 5.05
CA LYS A 62 7.09 -16.74 6.35
C LYS A 62 7.53 -15.70 7.39
N ALA A 63 8.81 -15.31 7.40
CA ALA A 63 9.34 -14.31 8.32
C ALA A 63 8.80 -12.89 8.06
N SER A 64 8.35 -12.60 6.83
CA SER A 64 7.82 -11.29 6.44
C SER A 64 6.33 -11.16 6.72
N GLN A 65 5.59 -12.27 6.83
CA GLN A 65 4.14 -12.26 7.03
C GLN A 65 3.71 -11.52 8.32
N PRO A 66 4.35 -11.73 9.50
CA PRO A 66 4.02 -10.96 10.69
C PRO A 66 4.25 -9.46 10.52
N VAL A 67 5.30 -9.06 9.81
CA VAL A 67 5.63 -7.65 9.53
C VAL A 67 4.52 -6.99 8.69
N PHE A 68 4.01 -7.69 7.68
CA PHE A 68 2.91 -7.20 6.86
C PHE A 68 1.58 -7.13 7.59
N LYS A 69 1.25 -8.15 8.40
CA LYS A 69 0.04 -8.11 9.24
C LYS A 69 0.08 -6.94 10.21
N GLU A 70 1.22 -6.74 10.88
CA GLU A 70 1.41 -5.64 11.83
C GLU A 70 1.34 -4.27 11.13
N LEU A 71 1.92 -4.14 9.94
CA LEU A 71 1.82 -2.90 9.17
C LEU A 71 0.39 -2.62 8.70
N LEU A 72 -0.35 -3.64 8.27
CA LEU A 72 -1.74 -3.50 7.84
C LEU A 72 -2.64 -3.07 9.00
N ALA A 73 -2.50 -3.72 10.16
CA ALA A 73 -3.21 -3.35 11.38
C ALA A 73 -2.91 -1.91 11.79
N PHE A 74 -1.63 -1.53 11.80
CA PHE A 74 -1.20 -0.16 12.12
C PHE A 74 -1.84 0.88 11.19
N VAL A 75 -1.87 0.63 9.87
CA VAL A 75 -2.49 1.55 8.90
C VAL A 75 -3.99 1.67 9.16
N LYS A 76 -4.68 0.56 9.45
CA LYS A 76 -6.11 0.56 9.77
C LYS A 76 -6.41 1.39 11.02
N GLU A 77 -5.68 1.14 12.09
CA GLU A 77 -5.84 1.88 13.36
C GLU A 77 -5.58 3.38 13.17
N ASP A 78 -4.55 3.77 12.42
CA ASP A 78 -4.23 5.18 12.19
C ASP A 78 -5.33 5.88 11.36
N VAL A 79 -5.78 5.27 10.26
CA VAL A 79 -6.84 5.83 9.41
C VAL A 79 -8.16 5.95 10.20
N GLU A 80 -8.51 4.97 11.02
CA GLU A 80 -9.72 5.01 11.85
C GLU A 80 -9.66 6.11 12.91
N LYS A 81 -8.49 6.33 13.50
CA LYS A 81 -8.30 7.32 14.57
C LYS A 81 -8.22 8.75 14.03
N ASN A 82 -7.48 8.97 12.94
CA ASN A 82 -7.14 10.31 12.46
C ASN A 82 -7.96 10.75 11.24
N ASN A 83 -8.70 9.82 10.62
CA ASN A 83 -9.46 10.05 9.38
C ASN A 83 -8.62 10.73 8.28
N ARG A 84 -7.34 10.37 8.18
CA ARG A 84 -6.36 10.95 7.27
C ARG A 84 -5.82 9.90 6.31
N TRP A 85 -5.71 10.28 5.04
CA TRP A 85 -5.00 9.53 4.01
C TRP A 85 -3.81 10.35 3.52
N SER A 86 -2.70 9.67 3.24
CA SER A 86 -1.46 10.31 2.79
C SER A 86 -0.67 9.38 1.90
N PHE A 87 0.37 9.91 1.25
CA PHE A 87 1.29 9.10 0.46
C PHE A 87 1.84 7.90 1.24
N TRP A 88 2.12 8.07 2.54
CA TRP A 88 2.69 7.02 3.37
C TRP A 88 1.71 5.88 3.66
N HIS A 89 0.42 6.18 3.84
CA HIS A 89 -0.63 5.17 3.96
C HIS A 89 -0.72 4.33 2.69
N TYR A 90 -0.81 4.99 1.54
CA TYR A 90 -0.86 4.30 0.24
C TYR A 90 0.41 3.48 0.01
N SER A 91 1.59 4.03 0.29
CA SER A 91 2.87 3.31 0.14
C SER A 91 2.95 2.06 1.02
N ALA A 92 2.42 2.11 2.24
CA ALA A 92 2.29 0.93 3.10
C ALA A 92 1.37 -0.12 2.48
N LEU A 93 0.20 0.27 1.98
CA LEU A 93 -0.72 -0.67 1.32
C LEU A 93 -0.14 -1.27 0.03
N ILE A 94 0.58 -0.48 -0.78
CA ILE A 94 1.30 -1.00 -1.96
C ILE A 94 2.38 -2.00 -1.54
N THR A 95 3.11 -1.72 -0.47
CA THR A 95 4.14 -2.62 0.05
C THR A 95 3.52 -3.94 0.52
N ILE A 96 2.40 -3.88 1.26
CA ILE A 96 1.69 -5.05 1.77
C ILE A 96 1.10 -5.90 0.62
N THR A 97 0.57 -5.25 -0.41
CA THR A 97 -0.16 -5.92 -1.50
C THR A 97 0.72 -6.31 -2.70
N CYS A 98 2.01 -5.96 -2.71
CA CYS A 98 2.88 -6.12 -3.89
C CYS A 98 2.90 -7.53 -4.49
N PHE A 99 2.97 -8.58 -3.66
CA PHE A 99 2.98 -9.97 -4.11
C PHE A 99 1.65 -10.39 -4.72
N HIS A 100 0.53 -9.94 -4.16
CA HIS A 100 -0.80 -10.21 -4.70
C HIS A 100 -1.05 -9.42 -5.99
N TYR A 101 -0.62 -8.16 -6.03
CA TYR A 101 -0.66 -7.34 -7.25
C TYR A 101 0.09 -8.01 -8.41
N PHE A 102 1.26 -8.59 -8.14
CA PHE A 102 2.03 -9.30 -9.16
C PHE A 102 1.29 -10.52 -9.71
N GLU A 103 0.56 -11.25 -8.88
CA GLU A 103 -0.29 -12.36 -9.34
C GLU A 103 -1.49 -11.85 -10.16
N CYS A 104 -2.14 -10.77 -9.74
CA CYS A 104 -3.19 -10.11 -10.52
C CYS A 104 -2.68 -9.68 -11.90
N PHE A 105 -1.45 -9.15 -11.96
CA PHE A 105 -0.81 -8.74 -13.20
C PHE A 105 -0.55 -9.93 -14.13
N LYS A 106 0.05 -11.02 -13.62
CA LYS A 106 0.27 -12.25 -14.40
C LYS A 106 -1.02 -12.84 -14.97
N GLN A 107 -2.10 -12.76 -14.19
CA GLN A 107 -3.42 -13.25 -14.57
C GLN A 107 -4.22 -12.25 -15.43
N LYS A 108 -3.65 -11.08 -15.76
CA LYS A 108 -4.29 -10.00 -16.51
C LYS A 108 -5.60 -9.49 -15.90
N LYS A 109 -5.78 -9.63 -14.59
CA LYS A 109 -7.00 -9.21 -13.88
C LYS A 109 -7.29 -7.71 -13.99
N HIS A 110 -6.25 -6.91 -14.21
CA HIS A 110 -6.37 -5.47 -14.47
C HIS A 110 -7.08 -5.14 -15.79
N GLU A 111 -7.16 -6.09 -16.74
CA GLU A 111 -7.88 -5.94 -18.02
C GLU A 111 -9.28 -6.58 -17.97
N THR A 112 -9.48 -7.56 -17.08
CA THR A 112 -10.68 -8.43 -17.12
C THR A 112 -11.69 -8.16 -16.01
N ILE A 113 -11.31 -7.47 -14.93
CA ILE A 113 -12.23 -7.16 -13.83
C ILE A 113 -13.01 -5.88 -14.16
N ASN A 114 -14.34 -6.01 -14.23
CA ASN A 114 -15.22 -4.85 -14.36
C ASN A 114 -15.48 -4.21 -12.99
N LEU A 115 -14.74 -3.16 -12.65
CA LEU A 115 -14.89 -2.43 -11.38
C LEU A 115 -16.24 -1.71 -11.22
N SER A 116 -17.02 -1.56 -12.31
CA SER A 116 -18.37 -0.96 -12.26
C SER A 116 -19.46 -1.93 -11.81
N ASP A 117 -19.16 -3.23 -11.74
CA ASP A 117 -20.08 -4.24 -11.22
C ASP A 117 -19.98 -4.28 -9.67
N PRO A 118 -21.05 -3.96 -8.92
CA PRO A 118 -21.04 -4.02 -7.46
C PRO A 118 -20.80 -5.43 -6.89
N GLU A 119 -21.17 -6.47 -7.64
CA GLU A 119 -20.99 -7.86 -7.19
C GLU A 119 -19.51 -8.23 -7.16
N VAL A 120 -18.68 -7.65 -8.04
CA VAL A 120 -17.22 -7.84 -8.04
C VAL A 120 -16.56 -7.40 -6.73
N TRP A 121 -17.19 -6.48 -5.98
CA TRP A 121 -16.68 -6.00 -4.69
C TRP A 121 -17.11 -6.84 -3.49
N THR A 122 -18.19 -7.62 -3.64
CA THR A 122 -18.90 -8.25 -2.51
C THR A 122 -19.05 -9.75 -2.64
N ASP A 123 -18.95 -10.30 -3.86
CA ASP A 123 -19.10 -11.71 -4.17
C ASP A 123 -17.73 -12.42 -4.17
N PRO A 124 -17.45 -13.29 -3.19
CA PRO A 124 -16.19 -14.04 -3.11
C PRO A 124 -15.94 -14.94 -4.33
N ASP A 125 -16.99 -15.31 -5.07
CA ASP A 125 -16.95 -16.30 -6.14
C ASP A 125 -16.77 -15.68 -7.54
N LYS A 126 -17.05 -14.36 -7.72
CA LYS A 126 -16.99 -13.67 -9.05
C LYS A 126 -15.71 -12.90 -9.31
N ALA A 127 -15.13 -12.29 -8.28
CA ALA A 127 -13.78 -11.74 -8.27
C ALA A 127 -13.33 -11.74 -6.82
N ALA A 128 -12.11 -12.17 -6.50
CA ALA A 128 -11.69 -12.15 -5.11
C ALA A 128 -11.68 -10.68 -4.66
N PRO A 129 -12.44 -10.27 -3.62
CA PRO A 129 -12.46 -8.88 -3.16
C PRO A 129 -11.07 -8.30 -2.89
N LEU A 130 -10.10 -9.19 -2.63
CA LEU A 130 -8.68 -8.91 -2.52
C LEU A 130 -8.03 -8.39 -3.82
N ASP A 131 -8.38 -8.95 -4.99
CA ASP A 131 -7.88 -8.50 -6.29
C ASP A 131 -8.33 -7.06 -6.54
N VAL A 132 -9.63 -6.81 -6.32
CA VAL A 132 -10.29 -5.51 -6.55
C VAL A 132 -9.69 -4.43 -5.65
N ALA A 133 -9.56 -4.71 -4.35
CA ALA A 133 -8.95 -3.80 -3.40
C ALA A 133 -7.49 -3.50 -3.77
N THR A 134 -6.73 -4.53 -4.14
CA THR A 134 -5.31 -4.39 -4.51
C THR A 134 -5.12 -3.56 -5.77
N LEU A 135 -5.88 -3.86 -6.82
CA LEU A 135 -5.83 -3.15 -8.09
C LEU A 135 -6.28 -1.69 -7.93
N THR A 136 -7.35 -1.45 -7.17
CA THR A 136 -7.86 -0.10 -6.91
C THR A 136 -6.86 0.75 -6.15
N ILE A 137 -6.28 0.24 -5.06
CA ILE A 137 -5.24 0.96 -4.30
C ILE A 137 -4.03 1.26 -5.20
N LYS A 138 -3.61 0.30 -6.03
CA LYS A 138 -2.52 0.54 -7.00
C LYS A 138 -2.86 1.64 -7.98
N PHE A 139 -4.05 1.62 -8.56
CA PHE A 139 -4.51 2.64 -9.49
C PHE A 139 -4.53 4.03 -8.84
N LEU A 140 -5.21 4.17 -7.70
CA LEU A 140 -5.32 5.44 -6.96
C LEU A 140 -3.92 5.99 -6.62
N THR A 141 -3.04 5.15 -6.09
CA THR A 141 -1.69 5.56 -5.71
C THR A 141 -0.87 5.99 -6.92
N ALA A 142 -0.95 5.27 -8.03
CA ALA A 142 -0.20 5.60 -9.25
C ALA A 142 -0.69 6.91 -9.89
N GLN A 143 -1.99 7.20 -9.80
CA GLN A 143 -2.57 8.44 -10.31
C GLN A 143 -2.20 9.64 -9.43
N MET A 144 -2.30 9.50 -8.10
CA MET A 144 -2.01 10.58 -7.16
C MET A 144 -0.52 10.85 -6.97
N TYR A 145 0.33 9.82 -7.05
CA TYR A 145 1.74 9.90 -6.65
C TYR A 145 2.71 9.23 -7.64
N PRO A 146 2.62 9.48 -8.96
CA PRO A 146 3.37 8.74 -9.95
C PRO A 146 4.90 8.82 -9.74
N SER A 147 5.44 10.02 -9.58
CA SER A 147 6.89 10.23 -9.39
C SER A 147 7.37 9.77 -8.02
N ALA A 148 6.60 10.06 -6.97
CA ALA A 148 6.96 9.70 -5.61
C ALA A 148 6.97 8.18 -5.39
N LEU A 149 6.02 7.45 -5.98
CA LEU A 149 5.98 6.00 -5.88
C LEU A 149 7.20 5.34 -6.55
N VAL A 150 7.55 5.80 -7.75
CA VAL A 150 8.75 5.32 -8.47
C VAL A 150 10.02 5.59 -7.68
N ASN A 151 10.13 6.78 -7.10
CA ASN A 151 11.30 7.19 -6.34
C ASN A 151 11.39 6.46 -4.98
N LEU A 152 10.26 6.17 -4.34
CA LEU A 152 10.22 5.33 -3.15
C LEU A 152 10.71 3.92 -3.46
N GLN A 153 10.21 3.33 -4.56
CA GLN A 153 10.65 2.02 -5.02
C GLN A 153 12.17 1.98 -5.25
N LYS A 154 12.74 2.97 -5.95
CA LYS A 154 14.19 3.09 -6.15
C LYS A 154 14.98 3.15 -4.83
N ALA A 155 14.42 3.79 -3.80
CA ALA A 155 15.07 3.91 -2.51
C ALA A 155 15.08 2.59 -1.71
N ILE A 156 14.02 1.78 -1.86
CA ILE A 156 13.82 0.54 -1.10
C ILE A 156 14.29 -0.73 -1.83
N ASP A 157 14.49 -0.68 -3.16
CA ASP A 157 15.00 -1.80 -3.96
C ASP A 157 16.53 -2.04 -3.77
N GLY A 158 17.16 -1.35 -2.80
CA GLY A 158 18.56 -1.56 -2.45
C GLY A 158 18.81 -2.93 -1.79
N PRO A 159 19.95 -3.59 -2.05
CA PRO A 159 20.26 -4.93 -1.52
C PRO A 159 20.41 -4.97 0.02
N ASP A 160 20.47 -3.80 0.65
CA ASP A 160 20.65 -3.59 2.08
C ASP A 160 19.36 -3.15 2.80
N VAL A 161 18.22 -3.12 2.10
CA VAL A 161 16.91 -2.76 2.66
C VAL A 161 16.04 -4.01 2.80
N ASP A 162 15.70 -4.35 4.05
CA ASP A 162 14.74 -5.42 4.31
C ASP A 162 13.32 -4.89 4.54
N ILE A 163 12.34 -5.80 4.47
CA ILE A 163 10.93 -5.45 4.57
C ILE A 163 10.56 -4.87 5.94
N LYS A 164 11.26 -5.29 7.01
CA LYS A 164 11.04 -4.80 8.36
C LYS A 164 11.47 -3.35 8.49
N THR A 165 12.58 -3.00 7.86
CA THR A 165 13.13 -1.64 7.82
C THR A 165 12.21 -0.72 7.02
N THR A 166 11.73 -1.17 5.86
CA THR A 166 10.72 -0.45 5.07
C THR A 166 9.44 -0.24 5.88
N ALA A 167 8.89 -1.30 6.51
CA ALA A 167 7.69 -1.19 7.33
C ALA A 167 7.85 -0.21 8.51
N ASN A 168 8.97 -0.28 9.22
CA ASN A 168 9.27 0.63 10.33
C ASN A 168 9.44 2.07 9.87
N TYR A 169 10.05 2.29 8.70
CA TYR A 169 10.15 3.62 8.12
C TYR A 169 8.76 4.19 7.79
N LEU A 170 7.90 3.41 7.15
CA LEU A 170 6.54 3.82 6.82
C LEU A 170 5.71 4.15 8.07
N LYS A 171 5.77 3.30 9.10
CA LYS A 171 5.13 3.57 10.41
C LYS A 171 5.63 4.88 11.01
N ARG A 172 6.95 5.12 10.98
CA ARG A 172 7.54 6.38 11.45
C ARG A 172 6.99 7.58 10.68
N ARG A 173 6.90 7.49 9.35
CA ARG A 173 6.37 8.58 8.51
C ARG A 173 4.90 8.87 8.81
N ILE A 174 4.07 7.84 8.93
CA ILE A 174 2.65 7.99 9.31
C ILE A 174 2.52 8.66 10.68
N ASN A 175 3.28 8.21 11.69
CA ASN A 175 3.26 8.84 13.02
C ASN A 175 3.67 10.33 13.01
N LEU A 176 4.54 10.76 12.08
CA LEU A 176 4.93 12.16 11.95
C LEU A 176 3.85 13.05 11.33
N LEU A 177 2.82 12.47 10.70
CA LEU A 177 1.67 13.21 10.17
C LEU A 177 0.73 13.71 11.28
N ASN A 178 0.76 13.06 12.44
CA ASN A 178 -0.14 13.31 13.57
C ASN A 178 0.51 14.17 14.67
N LYS A 179 1.70 14.73 14.39
CA LYS A 179 2.42 15.65 15.27
C LYS A 179 2.35 17.05 14.72
#